data_AF-A0A920NVU0-F1
#
_entry.id   AF-A0A920NVU0-F1
#
_cell.length_a   1.000
_cell.length_b   1.000
_cell.length_c   1.000
_cell.angle_alpha   90.00
_cell.angle_beta   90.00
_cell.angle_gamma   90.00
#
_symmetry.space_group_name_H-M   'P 1'
#
loop_
_entity.id
_entity.type
_entity.pdbx_description
1 polymer ?
#
loop_
_entity_poly.entity_id
_entity_poly.type
_entity_poly.pdbx_seq_one_letter_code
_entity_poly.pdbx_strand_id
1 'polypeptide(L)' 'MGNFSKWTPHDIFTRLRKEAPIYWHEEQLPFEHGFWGLTKHEDIVRVSKDPQTFSSSQPVF' A
#
# COMPACT_ATOMS: atom_id res chain seq x y z
N MET A 1 -7.13 26.33 6.33
CA MET A 1 -5.70 26.00 6.08
C MET A 1 -5.46 24.62 6.67
N GLY A 2 -5.18 23.61 5.84
CA GLY A 2 -5.10 22.21 6.28
C GLY A 2 -3.91 21.99 7.22
N ASN A 3 -4.18 21.50 8.42
CA ASN A 3 -3.13 21.03 9.34
C ASN A 3 -2.63 19.68 8.82
N PHE A 4 -1.49 19.69 8.11
CA PHE A 4 -0.69 18.49 7.91
C PHE A 4 -0.15 18.09 9.28
N SER A 5 -0.92 17.26 9.99
CA SER A 5 -0.61 16.80 11.35
C SER A 5 0.85 16.36 11.46
N LYS A 6 1.49 16.76 12.58
CA LYS A 6 2.88 16.51 13.01
C LYS A 6 3.33 15.04 13.07
N TRP A 7 2.52 14.13 12.54
CA TRP A 7 2.68 12.69 12.54
C TRP A 7 2.77 12.18 11.11
N THR A 8 3.77 12.63 10.36
CA THR A 8 4.11 11.93 9.12
C THR A 8 4.91 10.68 9.52
N PRO A 9 4.40 9.46 9.29
CA PRO A 9 4.96 8.23 9.86
C PRO A 9 6.19 7.75 9.06
N HIS A 10 7.14 8.65 8.81
CA HIS A 10 8.33 8.37 8.01
C HIS A 10 9.19 7.26 8.61
N ASP A 11 9.27 7.18 9.95
CA ASP A 11 10.02 6.14 10.64
C ASP A 11 9.40 4.76 10.44
N ILE A 12 8.07 4.67 10.47
CA ILE A 12 7.33 3.43 10.23
C ILE A 12 7.57 2.96 8.80
N PHE A 13 7.43 3.84 7.81
CA PHE A 13 7.72 3.49 6.42
C PHE A 13 9.20 3.14 6.18
N THR A 14 10.12 3.75 6.92
CA THR A 14 11.55 3.42 6.85
C THR A 14 11.83 2.03 7.37
N ARG A 15 11.17 1.63 8.46
CA ARG A 15 11.24 0.27 8.99
C ARG A 15 10.62 -0.74 8.03
N LEU A 16 9.42 -0.48 7.53
CA LEU A 16 8.74 -1.38 6.59
C LEU A 16 9.56 -1.62 5.32
N ARG A 17 10.17 -0.57 4.74
CA ARG A 17 11.05 -0.72 3.57
C ARG A 17 12.25 -1.66 3.80
N LYS A 18 12.73 -1.76 5.04
CA LYS A 18 13.86 -2.61 5.42
C LYS A 18 13.42 -4.03 5.77
N GLU A 19 12.36 -4.17 6.56
CA GLU A 19 11.98 -5.43 7.19
C GLU A 19 10.89 -6.19 6.41
N ALA A 20 9.91 -5.49 5.84
CA ALA A 20 8.75 -6.07 5.18
C ALA A 20 8.30 -5.18 4.00
N PRO A 21 9.11 -5.09 2.92
CA PRO A 21 8.87 -4.13 1.85
C PRO A 21 7.60 -4.41 1.04
N ILE A 22 7.17 -5.67 1.02
CA ILE A 22 5.90 -6.16 0.50
C ILE A 22 5.26 -6.97 1.62
N TYR A 23 4.07 -6.57 2.06
CA TYR A 23 3.40 -7.17 3.22
C TYR A 23 1.90 -7.37 2.94
N TRP A 24 1.32 -8.47 3.41
CA TRP A 24 -0.11 -8.71 3.35
C TRP A 24 -0.78 -8.19 4.62
N HIS A 25 -1.63 -7.17 4.48
CA HIS A 25 -2.48 -6.68 5.54
C HIS A 25 -3.74 -7.54 5.61
N GLU A 26 -3.87 -8.30 6.69
CA GLU A 26 -5.04 -9.13 6.98
C GLU A 26 -6.27 -8.27 7.28
N GLU A 27 -7.43 -8.86 7.01
CA GLU A 27 -8.74 -8.29 7.27
C GLU A 27 -8.95 -8.13 8.77
N GLN A 28 -9.37 -6.94 9.20
CA GLN A 28 -9.72 -6.71 10.61
C GLN A 28 -11.21 -6.89 10.86
N LEU A 29 -12.02 -6.76 9.82
CA LEU A 29 -13.48 -6.87 9.88
C LEU A 29 -13.99 -7.88 8.84
N PRO A 30 -15.12 -8.58 9.11
CA PRO A 30 -15.61 -9.66 8.25
C PRO A 30 -16.02 -9.27 6.81
N PHE A 31 -16.07 -7.97 6.52
CA PHE A 31 -16.51 -7.40 5.24
C PHE A 31 -15.40 -6.59 4.55
N GLU A 32 -14.20 -6.58 5.12
CA GLU A 32 -13.03 -5.98 4.48
C GLU A 32 -12.30 -7.06 3.70
N HIS A 33 -11.62 -6.64 2.63
CA HIS A 33 -10.68 -7.50 1.93
C HIS A 33 -9.27 -7.13 2.35
N GLY A 34 -8.43 -8.14 2.58
CA GLY A 34 -7.02 -7.92 2.86
C GLY A 34 -6.33 -7.26 1.65
N PHE A 35 -5.20 -6.60 1.90
CA PHE A 35 -4.49 -5.91 0.83
C PHE A 35 -2.98 -6.06 0.92
N TRP A 36 -2.33 -6.01 -0.23
CA TRP A 36 -0.88 -5.93 -0.33
C TRP A 36 -0.40 -4.50 -0.09
N GLY A 37 0.44 -4.30 0.92
CA GLY A 37 1.17 -3.06 1.17
C GLY A 37 2.55 -3.11 0.52
N LEU A 38 2.79 -2.23 -0.45
CA LEU A 38 4.09 -2.03 -1.10
C LEU A 38 4.72 -0.74 -0.59
N THR A 39 5.96 -0.80 -0.09
CA THR A 39 6.62 0.37 0.53
C THR A 39 7.88 0.84 -0.19
N LYS A 40 8.40 0.07 -1.15
CA LYS A 40 9.54 0.46 -1.99
C LYS A 40 9.06 1.16 -3.26
N HIS A 41 9.81 2.19 -3.65
CA HIS A 41 9.52 2.98 -4.84
C HIS A 41 9.54 2.14 -6.13
N GLU A 42 10.51 1.23 -6.27
CA GLU A 42 10.65 0.39 -7.47
C GLU A 42 9.42 -0.50 -7.70
N ASP A 43 8.90 -1.12 -6.64
CA ASP A 43 7.74 -1.99 -6.70
C ASP A 43 6.47 -1.19 -7.03
N ILE A 44 6.31 -0.01 -6.44
CA ILE A 44 5.19 0.89 -6.73
C ILE A 44 5.22 1.33 -8.20
N VAL A 45 6.38 1.73 -8.71
CA VAL A 45 6.52 2.14 -10.12
C VAL A 45 6.25 0.97 -11.06
N ARG A 46 6.68 -0.25 -10.72
CA ARG A 46 6.41 -1.45 -11.50
C ARG A 46 4.91 -1.73 -11.61
N VAL A 47 4.22 -1.77 -10.47
CA VAL A 47 2.77 -2.03 -10.41
C VAL A 47 1.99 -0.95 -11.16
N SER A 48 2.33 0.33 -10.93
CA SER A 48 1.65 1.44 -11.58
C SER A 48 1.82 1.47 -13.11
N LYS A 49 2.85 0.81 -13.64
CA LYS A 49 3.12 0.74 -15.09
C LYS A 49 2.60 -0.53 -15.76
N ASP A 50 2.03 -1.45 -14.99
CA ASP A 50 1.47 -2.71 -15.51
C ASP A 50 -0.04 -2.79 -15.29
N PRO A 51 -0.83 -2.03 -16.08
CA PRO A 51 -2.28 -2.00 -15.95
C PRO A 51 -2.96 -3.30 -16.44
N GLN A 52 -2.24 -4.17 -17.15
CA GLN A 52 -2.77 -5.46 -17.58
C GLN A 52 -2.81 -6.45 -16.41
N THR A 53 -1.79 -6.43 -15.56
CA THR A 53 -1.73 -7.26 -14.35
C THR A 53 -2.44 -6.60 -13.16
N PHE A 54 -2.38 -5.27 -13.03
CA PHE A 54 -2.95 -4.51 -11.92
C PHE A 54 -3.98 -3.50 -12.40
N SER A 55 -5.26 -3.80 -12.19
CA SER A 55 -6.36 -2.93 -12.59
C SER A 55 -6.72 -1.91 -11.51
N SER A 56 -6.97 -0.67 -11.92
CA SER A 56 -7.53 0.39 -11.08
C SER A 56 -9.05 0.47 -11.15
N SER A 57 -9.69 -0.36 -11.99
CA SER A 57 -11.15 -0.47 -12.04
C SER A 57 -11.66 -1.22 -10.82
N GLN A 58 -12.87 -0.87 -10.36
CA GLN A 58 -13.55 -1.71 -9.38
C GLN A 58 -13.62 -3.15 -9.93
N PRO A 59 -13.33 -4.16 -9.09
CA PRO A 59 -13.55 -5.54 -9.50
C PRO A 59 -15.04 -5.66 -9.85
N VAL A 60 -15.31 -5.89 -11.13
CA VAL A 60 -16.64 -6.23 -11.62
C VAL A 60 -16.91 -7.66 -11.17
N PHE A 61 -17.69 -7.80 -10.10
CA PHE A 61 -18.27 -9.07 -9.68
C PHE A 61 -19.71 -9.15 -10.20
#